data_AF-A0AAW6AZ42-F1
#
_entry.id   AF-A0AAW6AZ42-F1
#
_cell.length_a   1.000
_cell.length_b   1.000
_cell.length_c   1.000
_cell.angle_alpha   90.00
_cell.angle_beta   90.00
_cell.angle_gamma   90.00
#
_symmetry.space_group_name_H-M   'P 1'
#
loop_
_entity.id
_entity.type
_entity.pdbx_description
1 polymer ?
#
loop_
_entity_poly.entity_id
_entity_poly.type
_entity_poly.pdbx_seq_one_letter_code
_entity_poly.pdbx_strand_id
1 'polypeptide(L)' 'MKQNTTSVIYDLLYEQTIQRTDSEIINWWKYYQSLTTEKDDVYRIGISVCEDILRQRENYYLDHTYPKD' A
#
# COMPACT_ATOMS: atom_id res chain seq x y z
N MET A 1 22.65 13.39 -7.12
CA MET A 1 21.61 12.40 -7.42
C MET A 1 20.30 12.94 -6.89
N LYS A 2 19.33 13.26 -7.76
CA LYS A 2 17.97 13.56 -7.29
C LYS A 2 17.38 12.23 -6.84
N GLN A 3 17.25 12.03 -5.53
CA GLN A 3 16.45 10.91 -5.02
C GLN A 3 15.06 11.04 -5.62
N ASN A 4 14.57 9.97 -6.23
CA ASN A 4 13.26 9.96 -6.85
C ASN A 4 12.23 10.10 -5.72
N THR A 5 11.47 11.20 -5.67
CA THR A 5 10.56 11.54 -4.56
C THR A 5 9.60 10.39 -4.23
N THR A 6 9.18 9.64 -5.25
CA THR A 6 8.38 8.42 -5.13
C THR A 6 9.03 7.35 -4.26
N SER A 7 10.35 7.12 -4.42
CA SER A 7 11.10 6.13 -3.64
C SER A 7 11.15 6.53 -2.16
N VAL A 8 11.39 7.81 -1.88
CA VAL A 8 11.46 8.32 -0.49
C VAL A 8 10.11 8.18 0.21
N ILE A 9 9.01 8.47 -0.48
CA ILE A 9 7.66 8.32 0.06
C ILE A 9 7.32 6.85 0.27
N TYR A 10 7.69 5.97 -0.67
CA TYR A 10 7.49 4.52 -0.54
C TYR A 10 8.21 4.00 0.71
N ASP A 11 9.50 4.27 0.86
CA ASP A 11 10.30 3.78 1.99
C ASP A 11 9.73 4.27 3.33
N LEU A 12 9.32 5.54 3.40
CA LEU A 12 8.70 6.11 4.60
C LEU A 12 7.39 5.42 4.97
N LEU A 13 6.51 5.18 3.99
CA LEU A 13 5.24 4.49 4.22
C LEU A 13 5.49 3.03 4.59
N TYR A 14 6.44 2.36 3.92
CA TYR A 14 6.78 0.98 4.18
C TYR A 14 7.24 0.77 5.63
N GLU A 15 8.18 1.57 6.12
CA GLU A 15 8.67 1.51 7.51
C GLU A 15 7.57 1.72 8.55
N GLN A 16 6.58 2.58 8.24
CA GLN A 16 5.44 2.81 9.13
C GLN A 16 4.43 1.67 9.10
N THR A 17 4.21 1.08 7.93
CA THR A 17 3.18 0.05 7.71
C THR A 17 3.67 -1.34 8.11
N ILE A 18 4.96 -1.67 7.94
CA ILE A 18 5.51 -3.01 8.20
C ILE A 18 5.40 -3.46 9.66
N GLN A 19 5.26 -2.52 10.60
CA GLN A 19 5.10 -2.83 12.03
C GLN A 19 3.64 -3.08 12.43
N ARG A 20 2.68 -2.87 11.52
CA ARG A 20 1.24 -2.98 11.78
C ARG A 20 0.73 -4.40 11.61
N THR A 21 -0.42 -4.71 12.18
CA THR A 21 -1.11 -5.98 11.96
C THR A 21 -1.73 -6.04 10.56
N ASP A 22 -1.96 -7.24 10.04
CA ASP A 22 -2.59 -7.42 8.72
C ASP A 22 -3.96 -6.71 8.61
N SER A 23 -4.75 -6.73 9.69
CA SER A 23 -6.05 -6.05 9.75
C SER A 23 -5.91 -4.53 9.60
N GLU A 24 -4.93 -3.92 10.27
CA GLU A 24 -4.63 -2.49 10.12
C GLU A 24 -4.15 -2.16 8.71
N ILE A 25 -3.28 -3.00 8.13
CA ILE A 25 -2.77 -2.81 6.77
C ILE A 25 -3.90 -2.90 5.74
N ILE A 26 -4.82 -3.84 5.89
CA ILE A 26 -6.01 -3.95 5.04
C ILE A 26 -6.90 -2.70 5.17
N ASN A 27 -7.07 -2.15 6.37
CA ASN A 27 -7.85 -0.92 6.55
C ASN A 27 -7.17 0.28 5.88
N TRP A 28 -5.85 0.38 5.95
CA TRP A 28 -5.08 1.42 5.26
C TRP A 28 -5.16 1.27 3.74
N TRP A 29 -5.04 0.04 3.23
CA TRP A 29 -5.22 -0.24 1.81
C TRP A 29 -6.60 0.23 1.30
N LYS A 30 -7.69 -0.11 2.01
CA LYS A 30 -9.05 0.38 1.70
C LYS A 30 -9.16 1.89 1.76
N TYR A 31 -8.54 2.51 2.76
CA TYR A 31 -8.52 3.96 2.91
C TYR A 31 -7.84 4.62 1.71
N TYR A 32 -6.65 4.16 1.30
CA TYR A 32 -5.96 4.69 0.14
C TYR A 32 -6.73 4.47 -1.17
N GLN A 33 -7.37 3.31 -1.34
CA GLN A 33 -8.26 3.06 -2.49
C GLN A 33 -9.44 4.05 -2.54
N SER A 34 -10.03 4.39 -1.39
CA SER A 34 -11.12 5.37 -1.34
C SER A 34 -10.71 6.78 -1.76
N LEU A 35 -9.41 7.09 -1.70
CA LEU A 35 -8.84 8.40 -2.01
C LEU A 35 -8.20 8.46 -3.41
N THR A 36 -7.94 7.32 -4.07
CA THR A 36 -7.33 7.30 -5.41
C THR A 36 -8.16 7.91 -6.54
N THR A 37 -9.39 8.35 -6.27
CA THR A 37 -10.14 9.26 -7.16
C THR A 37 -9.47 10.64 -7.27
N GLU A 38 -8.71 11.03 -6.26
CA GLU A 38 -7.82 12.19 -6.26
C GLU A 38 -6.49 11.79 -6.91
N LYS A 39 -6.00 12.58 -7.89
CA LYS A 39 -4.81 12.28 -8.71
C LYS A 39 -3.48 12.37 -7.93
N ASP A 40 -3.46 11.96 -6.67
CA ASP A 40 -2.28 12.03 -5.82
C ASP A 40 -1.47 10.72 -5.88
N ASP A 41 -0.21 10.85 -6.28
CA ASP A 41 0.73 9.75 -6.37
C ASP A 41 1.01 9.12 -5.00
N VAL A 42 0.84 9.86 -3.88
CA VAL A 42 1.03 9.36 -2.52
C VAL A 42 0.07 8.21 -2.20
N TYR A 43 -1.20 8.32 -2.58
CA TYR A 43 -2.19 7.28 -2.29
C TYR A 43 -1.96 6.03 -3.13
N ARG A 44 -1.50 6.18 -4.37
CA ARG A 44 -1.09 5.05 -5.21
C ARG A 44 0.11 4.33 -4.61
N ILE A 45 1.10 5.07 -4.12
CA ILE A 45 2.25 4.51 -3.41
C ILE A 45 1.78 3.78 -2.14
N GLY A 46 0.88 4.38 -1.36
CA GLY A 46 0.31 3.76 -0.17
C GLY A 46 -0.41 2.44 -0.44
N ILE A 47 -1.16 2.35 -1.55
CA ILE A 47 -1.76 1.08 -2.02
C ILE A 47 -0.66 0.06 -2.27
N SER A 48 0.33 0.38 -3.12
CA SER A 48 1.42 -0.54 -3.46
C SER A 48 2.18 -1.05 -2.22
N VAL A 49 2.50 -0.17 -1.28
CA VAL A 49 3.16 -0.54 -0.01
C VAL A 49 2.32 -1.55 0.77
N CYS A 50 1.01 -1.29 0.94
CA CYS A 50 0.15 -2.21 1.67
C CYS A 50 0.07 -3.59 0.98
N GLU A 51 0.00 -3.61 -0.36
CA GLU A 51 -0.05 -4.85 -1.11
C GLU A 51 1.22 -5.68 -0.99
N ASP A 52 2.38 -5.03 -1.09
CA ASP A 52 3.67 -5.70 -0.99
C ASP A 52 3.86 -6.33 0.39
N ILE A 53 3.52 -5.60 1.46
CA ILE A 53 3.63 -6.12 2.83
C ILE A 53 2.68 -7.31 3.04
N LEU A 54 1.42 -7.22 2.58
CA LEU A 54 0.48 -8.33 2.70
C LEU A 54 0.95 -9.57 1.93
N ARG A 55 1.50 -9.40 0.72
CA ARG A 55 2.09 -10.51 -0.06
C ARG A 55 3.31 -11.13 0.63
N GLN A 56 4.20 -10.31 1.19
CA GLN A 56 5.35 -10.80 1.96
C GLN A 56 4.94 -11.63 3.18
N ARG A 57 3.78 -11.33 3.77
CA ARG A 57 3.20 -12.06 4.89
C ARG A 57 2.33 -13.24 4.47
N GLU A 58 2.32 -13.58 3.18
CA GLU A 58 1.47 -14.63 2.61
C GLU A 58 -0.03 -14.40 2.89
N ASN A 59 -0.43 -13.13 3.03
CA ASN A 59 -1.82 -12.77 3.26
C ASN A 59 -2.55 -12.57 1.92
N TYR A 60 -3.36 -13.57 1.57
CA TYR A 60 -4.09 -13.64 0.30
C TYR A 60 -5.39 -12.82 0.28
N TYR A 61 -5.62 -11.90 1.24
CA TYR A 61 -6.82 -11.05 1.26
C TYR A 61 -7.06 -10.36 -0.09
N LEU A 62 -5.98 -9.90 -0.73
CA LEU A 62 -6.01 -9.20 -2.01
C LEU A 62 -6.41 -10.10 -3.18
N ASP A 63 -5.99 -11.37 -3.15
CA ASP A 63 -6.32 -12.35 -4.19
C ASP A 63 -7.81 -12.75 -4.16
N HIS A 64 -8.47 -12.58 -3.02
CA HIS A 64 -9.89 -12.86 -2.85
C HIS A 64 -10.79 -11.65 -3.13
N THR A 65 -10.22 -10.43 -3.07
CA THR A 65 -10.97 -9.17 -3.21
C THR A 65 -10.80 -8.48 -4.56
N TYR A 66 -9.80 -8.86 -5.35
CA TYR A 66 -9.64 -8.36 -6.72
C TYR A 66 -9.86 -9.49 -7.73
N PRO A 67 -10.94 -9.48 -8.53
CA PRO A 67 -11.00 -10.36 -9.69
C PRO A 67 -9.86 -9.99 -10.63
N LYS A 68 -9.07 -11.01 -11.01
CA LYS A 68 -8.10 -10.92 -12.11
C LYS A 68 -8.88 -10.80 -13.42
N ASP A 69 -9.40 -9.62 -13.73
CA ASP A 69 -9.87 -9.25 -15.06
C ASP A 69 -8.91 -8.21 -15.68
#